data_AF-A0A519QSA6-F1
#
_entry.id   AF-A0A519QSA6-F1
#
_cell.length_a   1.000
_cell.length_b   1.000
_cell.length_c   1.000
_cell.angle_alpha   90.00
_cell.angle_beta   90.00
_cell.angle_gamma   90.00
#
_symmetry.space_group_name_H-M   'P 1'
#
loop_
_entity.id
_entity.type
_entity.pdbx_description
1 polymer ?
#
loop_
_entity_poly.entity_id
_entity_poly.type
_entity_poly.pdbx_seq_one_letter_code
_entity_poly.pdbx_strand_id
1 'polypeptide(L)'
;MIIPYFKSSDENFNLLHGDTMEILPQFNYKFDMVFADPPYFLSNNGLSIQSGKIVSVNKGEWDKSEGFEHLNNFNRKWLSLVRDKMKDDATIWISGTLHNIFSIGQLLIELDFKILNVVT
;
A
#
# COMPACT_ATOMS: atom_id res chain seq x y z
N MET A 1 -23.36 0.79 0.83
CA MET A 1 -23.25 0.29 -0.56
C MET A 1 -22.12 1.08 -1.19
N ILE A 2 -21.04 0.44 -1.65
CA ILE A 2 -19.88 1.14 -2.22
C ILE A 2 -20.34 1.76 -3.55
N ILE A 3 -20.22 3.09 -3.67
CA ILE A 3 -20.54 3.82 -4.90
C ILE A 3 -19.22 4.13 -5.60
N PRO A 4 -18.99 3.64 -6.83
CA PRO A 4 -17.77 3.94 -7.55
C PRO A 4 -17.72 5.41 -7.95
N TYR A 5 -16.54 6.00 -7.81
CA TYR A 5 -16.25 7.34 -8.33
C TYR A 5 -16.25 7.33 -9.86
N PHE A 6 -15.71 6.26 -10.44
CA PHE A 6 -15.74 6.02 -11.88
C PHE A 6 -15.93 4.53 -12.14
N LYS A 7 -16.76 4.20 -13.12
CA LYS A 7 -16.93 2.85 -13.64
C LYS A 7 -16.57 2.89 -15.13
N SER A 8 -15.66 2.02 -15.55
CA SER A 8 -15.28 1.94 -16.96
C SER A 8 -16.47 1.48 -17.82
N SER A 9 -16.57 1.98 -19.05
CA SER A 9 -17.68 1.66 -19.96
C SER A 9 -17.73 0.20 -20.39
N ASP A 10 -16.56 -0.45 -20.40
CA ASP A 10 -16.38 -1.88 -20.68
C ASP A 10 -16.51 -2.76 -19.42
N GLU A 11 -16.81 -2.16 -18.27
CA GLU A 11 -16.94 -2.80 -16.96
C GLU A 11 -15.68 -3.55 -16.45
N ASN A 12 -14.52 -3.31 -17.06
CA ASN A 12 -13.25 -3.92 -16.67
C ASN A 12 -12.70 -3.40 -15.33
N PHE A 13 -13.01 -2.16 -14.94
CA PHE A 13 -12.56 -1.62 -13.67
C PHE A 13 -13.49 -0.57 -13.06
N ASN A 14 -13.37 -0.42 -11.74
CA ASN A 14 -13.97 0.65 -10.97
C ASN A 14 -12.87 1.44 -10.26
N LEU A 15 -13.04 2.75 -10.15
CA LEU A 15 -12.24 3.61 -9.29
C LEU A 15 -13.09 4.03 -8.10
N LEU A 16 -12.51 3.91 -6.91
CA LEU A 16 -13.11 4.34 -5.66
C LEU A 16 -12.29 5.51 -5.12
N HIS A 17 -12.96 6.51 -4.54
CA HIS A 17 -12.31 7.66 -3.96
C HIS A 17 -12.53 7.68 -2.45
N GLY A 18 -11.44 7.54 -1.68
CA GLY A 18 -11.43 7.64 -0.22
C GLY A 18 -10.28 6.85 0.39
N ASP A 19 -10.30 6.70 1.72
CA ASP A 19 -9.29 5.94 2.45
C ASP A 19 -9.49 4.42 2.24
N THR A 20 -8.45 3.74 1.79
CA THR A 20 -8.41 2.28 1.65
C THR A 20 -8.81 1.58 2.96
N MET A 21 -8.40 2.11 4.11
CA MET A 21 -8.71 1.57 5.44
C MET A 21 -10.22 1.61 5.76
N GLU A 22 -10.96 2.52 5.13
CA GLU A 22 -12.41 2.67 5.31
C GLU A 22 -13.22 1.96 4.23
N ILE A 23 -12.70 1.95 2.99
CA ILE A 23 -13.39 1.37 1.84
C ILE A 23 -13.22 -0.14 1.79
N LEU A 24 -12.00 -0.66 2.01
CA LEU A 24 -11.70 -2.08 1.88
C LEU A 24 -12.59 -2.99 2.78
N PRO A 25 -12.91 -2.62 4.03
CA PRO A 25 -13.83 -3.39 4.87
C PRO A 25 -15.25 -3.53 4.30
N GLN A 26 -15.71 -2.58 3.49
CA GLN A 26 -17.09 -2.53 2.97
C GLN A 26 -17.35 -3.56 1.87
N PHE A 27 -16.31 -4.20 1.33
CA PHE A 27 -16.47 -5.28 0.35
C PHE A 27 -16.91 -6.57 1.04
N ASN A 28 -17.99 -7.16 0.52
CA ASN A 28 -18.55 -8.43 1.00
C ASN A 28 -18.00 -9.64 0.24
N TYR A 29 -17.07 -9.44 -0.67
CA TYR A 29 -16.40 -10.49 -1.43
C TYR A 29 -14.89 -10.42 -1.21
N LYS A 30 -14.21 -11.49 -1.61
CA LYS A 30 -12.76 -11.65 -1.50
C LYS A 30 -12.08 -11.52 -2.87
N PHE A 31 -10.86 -11.01 -2.88
CA PHE A 31 -10.03 -10.77 -4.05
C PHE A 31 -9.05 -11.91 -4.31
N ASP A 32 -8.81 -12.20 -5.59
CA ASP A 32 -7.84 -13.20 -6.08
C ASP A 32 -6.39 -12.68 -6.11
N MET A 33 -6.23 -11.37 -6.32
CA MET A 33 -4.93 -10.73 -6.41
C MET A 33 -5.00 -9.32 -5.87
N VAL A 34 -3.98 -8.92 -5.10
CA VAL A 34 -3.79 -7.55 -4.63
C VAL A 34 -2.44 -7.04 -5.10
N PHE A 35 -2.42 -5.81 -5.62
CA PHE A 35 -1.20 -5.07 -5.89
C PHE A 35 -1.22 -3.81 -5.02
N ALA A 36 -0.16 -3.58 -4.26
CA ALA A 36 -0.04 -2.45 -3.34
C ALA A 36 1.27 -1.70 -3.56
N ASP A 37 1.18 -0.39 -3.77
CA ASP A 37 2.30 0.55 -3.72
C ASP A 37 2.10 1.51 -2.54
N PRO A 38 2.39 1.07 -1.30
CA PRO A 38 2.15 1.87 -0.10
C PRO A 38 3.15 3.03 0.01
N PRO A 39 2.91 4.02 0.89
CA PRO A 39 3.87 5.09 1.16
C PRO A 39 5.25 4.54 1.59
N TYR A 40 6.32 5.23 1.18
CA TYR A 40 7.70 4.82 1.49
C TYR A 40 8.28 5.64 2.66
N PHE A 41 7.54 6.67 3.09
CA PHE A 41 7.86 7.52 4.24
C PHE A 41 9.18 8.28 4.08
N LEU A 42 9.43 8.78 2.87
CA LEU A 42 10.68 9.43 2.47
C LEU A 42 10.62 10.96 2.52
N SER A 43 9.43 11.54 2.66
CA SER A 43 9.26 12.99 2.66
C SER A 43 9.81 13.59 3.96
N ASN A 44 10.93 14.32 3.86
CA ASN A 44 11.67 14.86 5.01
C ASN A 44 12.05 16.36 4.85
N ASN A 45 11.32 17.10 4.01
CA ASN A 45 11.61 18.51 3.65
C ASN A 45 12.98 18.73 2.97
N GLY A 46 13.63 17.68 2.51
CA GLY A 46 14.88 17.76 1.76
C GLY A 46 14.73 18.30 0.34
N LEU A 47 15.84 18.76 -0.21
CA LEU A 47 15.99 19.07 -1.64
C LEU A 47 16.92 18.04 -2.26
N SER A 48 16.58 17.56 -3.45
CA SER A 48 17.44 16.68 -4.26
C SER A 48 17.72 17.33 -5.61
N ILE A 49 18.73 16.84 -6.33
CA ILE A 49 19.06 17.30 -7.68
C ILE A 49 18.73 16.19 -8.66
N GLN A 50 17.74 16.43 -9.52
CA GLN A 50 17.41 15.54 -10.63
C GLN A 50 17.66 16.28 -11.95
N SER A 51 18.52 15.71 -12.80
CA SER A 51 18.88 16.29 -14.10
C SER A 51 19.36 17.75 -14.01
N GLY A 52 20.15 18.07 -12.97
CA GLY A 52 20.68 19.42 -12.74
C GLY A 52 19.66 20.43 -12.21
N LYS A 53 18.43 20.01 -11.89
CA LYS A 53 17.40 20.86 -11.28
C LYS A 53 17.16 20.48 -9.82
N ILE A 54 16.98 21.50 -8.98
CA ILE A 54 16.55 21.32 -7.59
C ILE A 54 15.09 20.85 -7.61
N VAL A 55 14.83 19.71 -6.99
CA VAL A 55 13.49 19.13 -6.83
C VAL A 55 13.25 18.87 -5.34
N SER A 56 12.01 19.10 -4.90
CA SER A 56 11.58 18.75 -3.54
C SER A 56 11.48 17.22 -3.43
N VAL A 57 11.95 16.65 -2.32
CA VAL A 57 11.74 15.23 -2.03
C VAL A 57 10.39 14.96 -1.36
N ASN A 58 9.60 16.00 -1.06
CA ASN A 58 8.28 15.85 -0.46
C ASN A 58 7.25 15.43 -1.51
N LYS A 59 6.72 14.22 -1.35
CA LYS A 59 5.63 13.67 -2.18
C LYS A 59 4.24 14.03 -1.65
N GLY A 60 4.13 14.29 -0.35
CA GLY A 60 2.90 14.70 0.31
C GLY A 60 2.95 14.43 1.82
N GLU A 61 1.96 14.93 2.55
CA GLU A 61 1.84 14.67 4.00
C GLU A 61 1.72 13.17 4.32
N TRP A 62 1.06 12.41 3.44
CA TRP A 62 0.89 10.96 3.54
C TRP A 62 2.19 10.16 3.41
N ASP A 63 3.29 10.78 2.96
CA ASP A 63 4.61 10.15 2.80
C ASP A 63 5.65 10.70 3.80
N LYS A 64 5.21 11.45 4.82
CA LYS A 64 6.09 11.90 5.89
C LYS A 64 6.26 10.80 6.93
N SER A 65 7.50 10.58 7.36
CA SER A 65 7.78 9.65 8.46
C SER A 65 7.42 10.27 9.80
N GLU A 66 6.55 9.60 10.57
CA GLU A 66 6.23 9.93 11.96
C GLU A 66 6.94 8.98 12.95
N GLY A 67 7.98 8.28 12.47
CA GLY A 67 8.75 7.31 13.25
C GLY A 67 8.34 5.86 13.01
N PHE A 68 9.15 4.95 13.55
CA PHE A 68 9.06 3.51 13.30
C PHE A 68 7.76 2.88 13.80
N GLU A 69 7.28 3.27 14.99
CA GLU A 69 6.02 2.77 15.55
C GLU A 69 4.82 3.14 14.67
N HIS A 70 4.75 4.40 14.22
CA HIS A 70 3.69 4.83 13.30
C HIS A 70 3.73 4.04 12.00
N LEU A 71 4.93 3.90 11.39
CA LEU A 71 5.14 3.13 10.16
C LEU A 71 4.63 1.69 10.29
N ASN A 72 5.03 0.99 11.35
CA ASN A 72 4.64 -0.40 11.57
C ASN A 72 3.14 -0.53 11.86
N ASN A 73 2.56 0.39 12.63
CA ASN A 73 1.13 0.39 12.92
C ASN A 73 0.30 0.64 11.66
N PHE A 74 0.72 1.60 10.83
CA PHE A 74 0.11 1.85 9.53
C PHE A 74 0.21 0.61 8.64
N ASN A 75 1.39 0.02 8.51
CA ASN A 75 1.61 -1.14 7.65
C ASN A 75 0.83 -2.37 8.12
N ARG A 76 0.82 -2.64 9.42
CA ARG A 76 0.06 -3.74 10.01
C ARG A 76 -1.43 -3.56 9.74
N LYS A 77 -1.96 -2.34 9.90
CA LYS A 77 -3.38 -2.06 9.72
C LYS A 77 -3.86 -2.40 8.31
N TRP A 78 -3.20 -1.90 7.26
CA TRP A 78 -3.65 -2.18 5.90
C TRP A 78 -3.39 -3.63 5.50
N LEU A 79 -2.25 -4.22 5.90
CA LEU A 79 -1.94 -5.62 5.58
C LEU A 79 -2.98 -6.58 6.18
N SER A 80 -3.40 -6.35 7.42
CA SER A 80 -4.46 -7.15 8.06
C SER A 80 -5.80 -7.04 7.33
N LEU A 81 -6.18 -5.83 6.90
CA LEU A 81 -7.41 -5.63 6.13
C LEU A 81 -7.34 -6.31 4.77
N VAL A 82 -6.20 -6.22 4.09
CA VAL A 82 -5.96 -6.92 2.82
C VAL A 82 -6.05 -8.43 3.02
N ARG A 83 -5.41 -8.97 4.07
CA ARG A 83 -5.46 -10.40 4.39
C ARG A 83 -6.89 -10.91 4.58
N ASP A 84 -7.73 -10.18 5.31
CA ASP A 84 -9.15 -10.52 5.50
C ASP A 84 -9.93 -10.59 4.17
N LYS A 85 -9.63 -9.65 3.26
CA LYS A 85 -10.28 -9.56 1.95
C LYS A 85 -9.64 -10.42 0.87
N MET A 86 -8.65 -11.23 1.19
CA MET A 86 -8.06 -12.19 0.25
C MET A 86 -8.74 -13.55 0.33
N LYS A 87 -8.87 -14.21 -0.83
CA LYS A 87 -9.16 -15.65 -0.88
C LYS A 87 -7.97 -16.44 -0.32
N ASP A 88 -8.22 -17.69 0.05
CA ASP A 88 -7.18 -18.53 0.69
C ASP A 88 -6.04 -18.86 -0.29
N ASP A 89 -6.33 -18.85 -1.60
CA ASP A 89 -5.41 -19.09 -2.71
C ASP A 89 -4.96 -17.80 -3.44
N ALA A 90 -5.28 -16.63 -2.88
CA ALA A 90 -4.95 -15.35 -3.50
C ALA A 90 -3.45 -14.99 -3.39
N THR A 91 -3.01 -14.06 -4.24
CA THR A 91 -1.64 -13.54 -4.22
C THR A 91 -1.60 -12.04 -3.93
N ILE A 92 -0.50 -11.56 -3.35
CA ILE A 92 -0.24 -10.14 -3.12
C ILE A 92 1.14 -9.75 -3.63
N TRP A 93 1.20 -8.61 -4.30
CA TRP A 93 2.43 -7.96 -4.75
C TRP A 93 2.55 -6.61 -4.07
N ILE A 94 3.71 -6.34 -3.47
CA ILE A 94 3.97 -5.09 -2.74
C ILE A 94 5.25 -4.48 -3.26
N SER A 95 5.18 -3.24 -3.75
CA SER A 95 6.36 -2.45 -4.10
C SER A 95 6.89 -1.68 -2.88
N GLY A 96 8.20 -1.47 -2.86
CA GLY A 96 8.87 -0.76 -1.79
C GLY A 96 10.32 -0.47 -2.11
N THR A 97 10.95 0.32 -1.25
CA THR A 97 12.39 0.55 -1.24
C THR A 97 13.00 0.00 0.04
N LEU A 98 14.33 0.09 0.18
CA LEU A 98 15.03 -0.30 1.41
C LEU A 98 14.46 0.34 2.69
N HIS A 99 13.77 1.48 2.60
CA HIS A 99 13.25 2.20 3.76
C HIS A 99 11.98 1.57 4.36
N ASN A 100 11.15 0.91 3.54
CA ASN A 100 9.87 0.35 4.00
C ASN A 100 9.77 -1.17 3.81
N ILE A 101 10.50 -1.76 2.85
CA ILE A 101 10.31 -3.16 2.48
C ILE A 101 10.64 -4.13 3.62
N PHE A 102 11.59 -3.79 4.50
CA PHE A 102 11.93 -4.64 5.66
C PHE A 102 10.85 -4.62 6.74
N SER A 103 10.24 -3.44 7.00
CA SER A 103 9.08 -3.32 7.90
C SER A 103 7.91 -4.15 7.38
N ILE A 104 7.61 -4.02 6.09
CA ILE A 104 6.56 -4.83 5.43
C ILE A 104 6.91 -6.32 5.48
N GLY A 105 8.15 -6.69 5.18
CA GLY A 105 8.61 -8.08 5.18
C GLY A 105 8.42 -8.78 6.53
N GLN A 106 8.74 -8.09 7.63
CA GLN A 106 8.47 -8.59 8.98
C GLN A 106 6.97 -8.80 9.21
N LEU A 107 6.15 -7.79 8.88
CA LEU A 107 4.70 -7.84 9.10
C LEU A 107 4.00 -8.90 8.25
N LEU A 108 4.49 -9.18 7.05
CA LEU A 108 3.99 -10.28 6.23
C LEU A 108 4.14 -11.62 6.95
N ILE A 109 5.30 -11.87 7.56
CA ILE A 109 5.55 -13.11 8.33
C ILE A 109 4.63 -13.16 9.55
N GLU A 110 4.51 -12.05 10.29
CA GLU A 110 3.64 -11.98 11.48
C GLU A 110 2.14 -12.17 11.17
N LEU A 111 1.71 -11.87 9.95
CA LEU A 111 0.33 -12.04 9.47
C LEU A 111 0.13 -13.35 8.69
N ASP A 112 1.05 -14.30 8.83
CA ASP A 112 1.03 -15.62 8.18
C ASP A 112 0.96 -15.57 6.65
N PHE A 113 1.53 -14.54 6.03
CA PHE A 113 1.78 -14.56 4.59
C PHE A 113 3.00 -15.43 4.29
N LYS A 114 2.91 -16.18 3.18
CA LYS A 114 4.04 -16.90 2.62
C LYS A 114 4.71 -16.05 1.55
N ILE A 115 5.90 -15.56 1.81
CA ILE A 115 6.72 -14.87 0.81
C ILE A 115 7.21 -15.91 -0.21
N LEU A 116 6.77 -15.77 -1.46
CA LEU A 116 7.15 -16.70 -2.54
C LEU A 116 8.44 -16.27 -3.24
N ASN A 117 8.58 -14.97 -3.51
CA ASN A 117 9.73 -14.40 -4.22
C ASN A 117 9.96 -12.96 -3.77
N VAL A 118 11.20 -12.49 -3.94
CA VAL A 118 11.58 -11.08 -3.93
C VAL A 118 12.11 -10.75 -5.31
N VAL A 119 11.57 -9.71 -5.95
CA VAL A 119 11.93 -9.28 -7.31
C VAL A 119 12.64 -7.94 -7.22
N THR A 120 13.82 -7.82 -7.85
CA THR A 120 14.70 -6.64 -7.78
C THR A 120 15.10 -6.15 -9.16
#